data_AF-A0A968NJU1-F1
#
_entry.id   AF-A0A968NJU1-F1
#
_cell.length_a   1.000
_cell.length_b   1.000
_cell.length_c   1.000
_cell.angle_alpha   90.00
_cell.angle_beta   90.00
_cell.angle_gamma   90.00
#
_symmetry.space_group_name_H-M   'P 1'
#
loop_
_entity.id
_entity.type
_entity.pdbx_description
1 polymer ?
#
loop_
_entity_poly.entity_id
_entity_poly.type
_entity_poly.pdbx_seq_one_letter_code
_entity_poly.pdbx_strand_id
1 'polypeptide(L)'
;MVFSHERLSGYPASGGYDSSKLIRSMQEIFPAGRILIVIREQVSLIQSMYSQIITDGGSCSLKGFLNPPEPKFVRVPQFNLKFYEFDRIIKYCQNLFGVENTLVLPYELIQENYQNFLDEIGFFTHSSNWLTIKRTQEMPSNVPMNTKKTVLLQSFNRVLNGCFYRNQLSNSAMFEFQVIPKLIRRIDPLTRALTPKFL
;
A
#
# COMPACT_ATOMS: atom_id res chain seq x y z
N MET A 1 -9.70 -0.79 21.82
CA MET A 1 -8.82 0.20 21.16
C MET A 1 -8.38 -0.39 19.83
N VAL A 2 -8.34 0.41 18.76
CA VAL A 2 -7.93 -0.04 17.41
C VAL A 2 -6.74 0.79 16.97
N PHE A 3 -5.70 0.12 16.46
CA PHE A 3 -4.52 0.77 15.87
C PHE A 3 -4.45 0.39 14.39
N SER A 4 -4.34 1.39 13.52
CA SER A 4 -4.15 1.20 12.09
C SER A 4 -3.11 2.18 11.60
N HIS A 5 -2.08 1.68 10.92
CA HIS A 5 -1.04 2.48 10.28
C HIS A 5 -0.43 1.70 9.12
N GLU A 6 -0.16 2.37 8.01
CA GLU A 6 0.36 1.73 6.77
C GLU A 6 1.67 0.97 6.98
N ARG A 7 2.55 1.48 7.87
CA ARG A 7 3.83 0.86 8.19
C ARG A 7 3.75 -0.42 9.01
N LEU A 8 2.60 -0.78 9.59
CA LEU A 8 2.48 -1.97 10.47
C LEU A 8 2.77 -3.28 9.73
N SER A 9 2.48 -3.34 8.43
CA SER A 9 2.79 -4.49 7.56
C SER A 9 4.19 -4.43 6.93
N GLY A 10 5.01 -3.44 7.29
CA GLY A 10 6.26 -3.12 6.59
C GLY A 10 6.04 -2.18 5.40
N TYR A 11 7.13 -1.74 4.78
CA TYR A 11 7.05 -0.87 3.59
C TYR A 11 7.31 -1.67 2.32
N PRO A 12 6.35 -1.77 1.37
CA PRO A 12 6.49 -2.66 0.21
C PRO A 12 7.70 -2.35 -0.68
N ALA A 13 8.08 -1.08 -0.83
CA ALA A 13 9.25 -0.69 -1.63
C ALA A 13 10.58 -1.15 -1.02
N SER A 14 10.59 -1.46 0.28
CA SER A 14 11.73 -2.05 1.00
C SER A 14 11.64 -3.58 1.11
N GLY A 15 10.68 -4.20 0.43
CA GLY A 15 10.42 -5.64 0.53
C GLY A 15 9.88 -6.07 1.90
N GLY A 16 9.34 -5.14 2.68
CA GLY A 16 8.85 -5.39 4.04
C GLY A 16 9.93 -5.88 5.00
N TYR A 17 11.17 -5.40 4.83
CA TYR A 17 12.34 -5.81 5.62
C TYR A 17 12.12 -5.87 7.15
N ASP A 18 11.32 -4.94 7.67
CA ASP A 18 11.05 -4.80 9.11
C ASP A 18 9.71 -5.40 9.57
N SER A 19 8.91 -5.96 8.66
CA SER A 19 7.57 -6.47 8.94
C SER A 19 7.54 -7.50 10.07
N SER A 20 8.43 -8.49 10.02
CA SER A 20 8.52 -9.56 11.03
C SER A 20 8.84 -9.04 12.43
N LYS A 21 9.71 -8.02 12.52
CA LYS A 21 10.09 -7.36 13.78
C LYS A 21 8.92 -6.54 14.32
N LEU A 22 8.26 -5.75 13.47
CA LEU A 22 7.10 -4.95 13.85
C LEU A 22 5.97 -5.81 14.40
N ILE A 23 5.62 -6.88 13.69
CA ILE A 23 4.56 -7.81 14.09
C ILE A 23 4.89 -8.50 15.42
N ARG A 24 6.16 -8.91 15.61
CA ARG A 24 6.63 -9.49 16.88
C ARG A 24 6.49 -8.49 18.03
N SER A 25 6.96 -7.26 17.85
CA SER A 25 6.84 -6.24 18.88
C SER A 25 5.37 -5.91 19.20
N MET A 26 4.46 -5.97 18.21
CA MET A 26 3.02 -5.85 18.48
C MET A 26 2.49 -6.99 19.34
N GLN A 27 2.92 -8.23 19.07
CA GLN A 27 2.51 -9.37 19.88
C GLN A 27 3.04 -9.27 21.31
N GLU A 28 4.26 -8.77 21.51
CA GLU A 28 4.85 -8.55 22.84
C GLU A 28 4.07 -7.48 23.64
N ILE A 29 3.63 -6.41 22.97
CA ILE A 29 2.86 -5.32 23.61
C ILE A 29 1.39 -5.72 23.82
N PHE A 30 0.80 -6.46 22.87
CA PHE A 30 -0.60 -6.88 22.88
C PHE A 30 -0.70 -8.41 22.75
N PRO A 31 -0.36 -9.17 23.81
CA PRO A 31 -0.31 -10.63 23.74
C PRO A 31 -1.68 -11.30 23.52
N ALA A 32 -2.77 -10.62 23.90
CA ALA A 32 -4.15 -11.02 23.60
C ALA A 32 -4.77 -10.19 22.44
N GLY A 33 -3.92 -9.52 21.66
CA GLY A 33 -4.33 -8.71 20.53
C GLY A 33 -4.89 -9.56 19.38
N ARG A 34 -5.72 -8.92 18.55
CA ARG A 34 -6.21 -9.50 17.30
C ARG A 34 -5.62 -8.74 16.13
N ILE A 35 -5.26 -9.45 15.06
CA ILE A 35 -4.69 -8.86 13.86
C ILE A 35 -5.64 -9.05 12.67
N LEU A 36 -5.95 -7.93 12.01
CA LEU A 36 -6.66 -7.90 10.74
C LEU A 36 -5.65 -7.65 9.62
N ILE A 37 -5.60 -8.54 8.64
CA ILE A 37 -4.77 -8.43 7.45
C ILE A 37 -5.68 -8.24 6.25
N VAL A 38 -5.52 -7.14 5.53
CA VAL A 38 -6.20 -6.93 4.25
C VAL A 38 -5.21 -7.21 3.12
N ILE A 39 -5.51 -8.20 2.29
CA ILE A 39 -4.73 -8.55 1.11
C ILE A 39 -5.39 -8.01 -0.15
N ARG A 40 -4.66 -7.97 -1.26
CA ARG A 40 -5.16 -7.51 -2.56
C ARG A 40 -4.46 -8.31 -3.65
N GLU A 41 -5.08 -8.46 -4.81
CA GLU A 41 -4.45 -9.10 -5.97
C GLU A 41 -3.04 -8.54 -6.22
N GLN A 42 -2.04 -9.44 -6.31
CA GLN A 42 -0.62 -9.08 -6.25
C GLN A 42 -0.19 -8.12 -7.36
N VAL A 43 -0.62 -8.36 -8.60
CA VAL A 43 -0.22 -7.54 -9.76
C VAL A 43 -0.77 -6.12 -9.62
N SER A 44 -2.06 -6.01 -9.29
CA SER A 44 -2.76 -4.75 -9.01
C SER A 44 -2.12 -3.99 -7.86
N LEU A 45 -1.68 -4.69 -6.81
CA LEU A 45 -0.97 -4.10 -5.69
C LEU A 45 0.43 -3.59 -6.10
N ILE A 46 1.21 -4.38 -6.85
CA ILE A 46 2.54 -3.97 -7.35
C ILE A 46 2.43 -2.72 -8.22
N GLN A 47 1.45 -2.67 -9.13
CA GLN A 47 1.20 -1.51 -9.99
C GLN A 47 0.81 -0.26 -9.16
N SER A 48 -0.02 -0.45 -8.14
CA SER A 48 -0.41 0.61 -7.20
C SER A 48 0.82 1.15 -6.45
N MET A 49 1.68 0.25 -5.97
CA MET A 49 2.90 0.63 -5.24
C MET A 49 3.92 1.36 -6.13
N TYR A 50 4.14 0.88 -7.35
CA TYR A 50 5.00 1.59 -8.31
C TYR A 50 4.46 3.00 -8.59
N SER A 51 3.15 3.14 -8.77
CA SER A 51 2.50 4.44 -8.97
C SER A 51 2.68 5.38 -7.79
N GLN A 52 2.64 4.85 -6.58
CA GLN A 52 2.90 5.61 -5.35
C GLN A 52 4.36 6.06 -5.28
N ILE A 53 5.34 5.18 -5.57
CA ILE A 53 6.77 5.54 -5.59
C ILE A 53 7.05 6.71 -6.52
N ILE A 54 6.49 6.70 -7.73
CA ILE A 54 6.65 7.83 -8.67
C ILE A 54 5.97 9.10 -8.12
N THR A 55 4.84 8.96 -7.44
CA THR A 55 4.15 10.09 -6.79
C THR A 55 4.95 10.68 -5.64
N ASP A 56 5.62 9.84 -4.87
CA ASP A 56 6.45 10.21 -3.72
C ASP A 56 7.81 10.79 -4.15
N GLY A 57 8.10 10.76 -5.46
CA GLY A 57 9.28 11.39 -6.04
C GLY A 57 10.34 10.43 -6.55
N GLY A 58 10.01 9.16 -6.74
CA GLY A 58 10.87 8.17 -7.37
C GLY A 58 11.01 8.39 -8.88
N SER A 59 12.16 8.00 -9.41
CA SER A 59 12.52 8.17 -10.83
C SER A 59 12.85 6.86 -11.56
N CYS A 60 12.85 5.73 -10.84
CA CYS A 60 13.12 4.43 -11.41
C CYS A 60 12.02 3.99 -12.42
N SER A 61 12.42 3.24 -13.43
CA SER A 61 11.46 2.57 -14.33
C SER A 61 10.83 1.36 -13.63
N LEU A 62 9.66 0.89 -14.10
CA LEU A 62 9.05 -0.32 -13.55
C LEU A 62 10.01 -1.53 -13.61
N LYS A 63 10.75 -1.68 -14.73
CA LYS A 63 11.76 -2.73 -14.85
C LYS A 63 12.87 -2.58 -13.81
N GLY A 64 13.35 -1.36 -13.56
CA GLY A 64 14.36 -1.09 -12.54
C GLY A 64 13.85 -1.29 -11.12
N PHE A 65 12.59 -0.96 -10.86
CA PHE A 65 11.92 -1.20 -9.58
C PHE A 65 11.80 -2.70 -9.29
N LEU A 66 11.35 -3.49 -10.26
CA LEU A 66 11.17 -4.94 -10.11
C LEU A 66 12.49 -5.72 -10.10
N ASN A 67 13.56 -5.15 -10.63
CA ASN A 67 14.89 -5.77 -10.74
C ASN A 67 15.94 -4.90 -10.05
N PRO A 68 15.93 -4.83 -8.71
CA PRO A 68 16.94 -4.10 -7.97
C PRO A 68 18.37 -4.61 -8.28
N PRO A 69 19.37 -3.71 -8.33
CA PRO A 69 20.76 -4.12 -8.48
C PRO A 69 21.21 -4.91 -7.25
N GLU A 70 22.02 -5.96 -7.46
CA GLU A 70 22.64 -6.71 -6.37
C GLU A 70 21.66 -7.25 -5.30
N PRO A 71 20.57 -7.96 -5.65
CA PRO A 71 19.51 -8.35 -4.71
C PRO A 71 19.99 -9.29 -3.59
N LYS A 72 21.18 -9.90 -3.75
CA LYS A 72 21.80 -10.81 -2.78
C LYS A 72 22.55 -10.11 -1.66
N PHE A 73 23.06 -8.89 -1.89
CA PHE A 73 23.94 -8.22 -0.95
C PHE A 73 23.19 -7.37 0.09
N VAL A 74 21.88 -7.15 -0.10
CA VAL A 74 20.90 -6.53 0.82
C VAL A 74 21.48 -5.36 1.64
N ARG A 75 22.34 -4.53 1.04
CA ARG A 75 22.93 -3.36 1.71
C ARG A 75 21.89 -2.27 1.93
N VAL A 76 20.94 -2.18 1.01
CA VAL A 76 19.79 -1.28 1.06
C VAL A 76 18.55 -2.14 0.82
N PRO A 77 17.53 -2.06 1.70
CA PRO A 77 16.25 -2.73 1.48
C PRO A 77 15.60 -2.20 0.20
N GLN A 78 15.28 -3.08 -0.73
CA GLN A 78 14.67 -2.76 -2.01
C GLN A 78 13.49 -3.69 -2.27
N PHE A 79 12.83 -3.50 -3.42
CA PHE A 79 11.73 -4.35 -3.84
C PHE A 79 12.11 -5.83 -3.75
N ASN A 80 11.24 -6.63 -3.17
CA ASN A 80 11.40 -8.07 -3.11
C ASN A 80 10.05 -8.72 -3.35
N LEU A 81 9.97 -9.58 -4.37
CA LEU A 81 8.73 -10.27 -4.72
C LEU A 81 8.21 -11.14 -3.56
N LYS A 82 9.11 -11.64 -2.70
CA LYS A 82 8.74 -12.41 -1.50
C LYS A 82 7.83 -11.67 -0.53
N PHE A 83 7.82 -10.34 -0.56
CA PHE A 83 6.90 -9.54 0.23
C PHE A 83 5.42 -9.81 -0.12
N TYR A 84 5.16 -10.20 -1.37
CA TYR A 84 3.82 -10.44 -1.91
C TYR A 84 3.38 -11.90 -1.80
N GLU A 85 4.22 -12.78 -1.24
CA GLU A 85 3.87 -14.14 -0.84
C GLU A 85 3.08 -14.07 0.48
N PHE A 86 1.82 -13.63 0.38
CA PHE A 86 0.98 -13.33 1.55
C PHE A 86 0.76 -14.53 2.47
N ASP A 87 0.83 -15.76 1.94
CA ASP A 87 0.79 -16.99 2.72
C ASP A 87 1.82 -16.98 3.86
N ARG A 88 3.01 -16.43 3.62
CA ARG A 88 4.08 -16.38 4.61
C ARG A 88 3.79 -15.43 5.75
N ILE A 89 3.32 -14.22 5.45
CA ILE A 89 3.01 -13.23 6.49
C ILE A 89 1.76 -13.64 7.28
N ILE A 90 0.76 -14.20 6.60
CA ILE A 90 -0.43 -14.75 7.24
C ILE A 90 -0.03 -15.87 8.21
N LYS A 91 0.80 -16.82 7.74
CA LYS A 91 1.26 -17.93 8.60
C LYS A 91 2.08 -17.42 9.78
N TYR A 92 2.92 -16.42 9.58
CA TYR A 92 3.70 -15.79 10.64
C TYR A 92 2.80 -15.15 11.71
N CYS A 93 1.78 -14.39 11.29
CA CYS A 93 0.80 -13.80 12.19
C CYS A 93 -0.01 -14.87 12.94
N GLN A 94 -0.49 -15.90 12.25
CA GLN A 94 -1.22 -17.01 12.88
C GLN A 94 -0.38 -17.74 13.92
N ASN A 95 0.92 -17.94 13.67
CA ASN A 95 1.82 -18.58 14.64
C ASN A 95 2.06 -17.70 15.88
N LEU A 96 1.97 -16.38 15.76
CA LEU A 96 2.24 -15.43 16.86
C LEU A 96 0.98 -15.07 17.67
N PHE A 97 -0.13 -14.81 16.99
CA PHE A 97 -1.39 -14.36 17.61
C PHE A 97 -2.40 -15.49 17.81
N GLY A 98 -2.26 -16.61 17.10
CA GLY A 98 -3.27 -17.65 16.98
C GLY A 98 -4.12 -17.50 15.71
N VAL A 99 -4.68 -18.61 15.25
CA VAL A 99 -5.53 -18.64 14.04
C VAL A 99 -6.82 -17.88 14.29
N GLU A 100 -7.43 -18.09 15.47
CA GLU A 100 -8.65 -17.42 15.91
C GLU A 100 -8.49 -15.90 16.12
N ASN A 101 -7.26 -15.43 16.34
CA ASN A 101 -6.95 -14.00 16.50
C ASN A 101 -6.35 -13.38 15.23
N THR A 102 -6.40 -14.08 14.10
CA THR A 102 -5.92 -13.59 12.80
C THR A 102 -7.05 -13.63 11.76
N LEU A 103 -7.58 -12.46 11.39
CA LEU A 103 -8.55 -12.33 10.30
C LEU A 103 -7.84 -11.86 9.02
N VAL A 104 -8.12 -12.52 7.90
CA VAL A 104 -7.59 -12.13 6.58
C VAL A 104 -8.76 -11.87 5.64
N LEU A 105 -8.82 -10.67 5.04
CA LEU A 105 -9.87 -10.29 4.09
C LEU A 105 -9.26 -9.75 2.79
N PRO A 106 -9.84 -10.06 1.62
CA PRO A 106 -9.43 -9.43 0.37
C PRO A 106 -10.00 -8.01 0.29
N TYR A 107 -9.21 -7.09 -0.26
CA TYR A 107 -9.59 -5.71 -0.51
C TYR A 107 -10.76 -5.61 -1.49
N GLU A 108 -10.81 -6.54 -2.44
CA GLU A 108 -11.86 -6.66 -3.45
C GLU A 108 -13.25 -6.84 -2.82
N LEU A 109 -13.33 -7.48 -1.64
CA LEU A 109 -14.59 -7.63 -0.91
C LEU A 109 -15.22 -6.30 -0.50
N ILE A 110 -14.42 -5.25 -0.30
CA ILE A 110 -14.91 -3.90 -0.01
C ILE A 110 -15.74 -3.37 -1.18
N GLN A 111 -15.35 -3.69 -2.42
CA GLN A 111 -16.04 -3.23 -3.63
C GLN A 111 -17.21 -4.13 -4.01
N GLU A 112 -17.05 -5.44 -3.85
CA GLU A 112 -18.06 -6.44 -4.21
C GLU A 112 -19.20 -6.50 -3.20
N ASN A 113 -18.87 -6.52 -1.90
CA ASN A 113 -19.84 -6.66 -0.82
C ASN A 113 -19.31 -6.04 0.47
N TYR A 114 -19.37 -4.70 0.52
CA TYR A 114 -18.93 -3.92 1.68
C TYR A 114 -19.58 -4.38 2.99
N GLN A 115 -20.85 -4.76 2.94
CA GLN A 115 -21.56 -5.24 4.12
C GLN A 115 -20.91 -6.51 4.66
N ASN A 116 -20.61 -7.49 3.79
CA ASN A 116 -19.93 -8.71 4.20
C ASN A 116 -18.54 -8.43 4.80
N PHE A 117 -17.77 -7.49 4.23
CA PHE A 117 -16.48 -7.09 4.79
C PHE A 117 -16.61 -6.58 6.23
N LEU A 118 -17.63 -5.74 6.50
CA LEU A 118 -17.90 -5.24 7.84
C LEU A 118 -18.40 -6.32 8.79
N ASP A 119 -19.25 -7.23 8.30
CA ASP A 119 -19.77 -8.38 9.05
C ASP A 119 -18.62 -9.24 9.61
N GLU A 120 -17.66 -9.61 8.76
CA GLU A 120 -16.49 -10.40 9.15
C GLU A 120 -15.68 -9.71 10.25
N ILE A 121 -15.45 -8.40 10.15
CA ILE A 121 -14.74 -7.63 11.18
C ILE A 121 -15.57 -7.55 12.47
N GLY A 122 -16.88 -7.37 12.37
CA GLY A 122 -17.79 -7.33 13.50
C GLY A 122 -17.78 -8.62 14.30
N PHE A 123 -17.88 -9.76 13.62
CA PHE A 123 -17.79 -11.08 14.24
C PHE A 123 -16.43 -11.32 14.87
N PHE A 124 -15.34 -11.01 14.16
CA PHE A 124 -13.98 -11.19 14.65
C PHE A 124 -13.62 -10.34 15.87
N THR A 125 -14.18 -9.12 15.95
CA THR A 125 -13.95 -8.25 17.11
C THR A 125 -14.80 -8.64 18.33
N HIS A 126 -15.77 -9.56 18.17
CA HIS A 126 -16.80 -9.90 19.15
C HIS A 126 -17.53 -8.66 19.68
N SER A 127 -17.70 -7.65 18.83
CA SER A 127 -18.38 -6.42 19.23
C SER A 127 -19.87 -6.70 19.36
N SER A 128 -20.40 -6.72 20.58
CA SER A 128 -21.84 -6.87 20.84
C SER A 128 -22.68 -5.75 20.18
N ASN A 129 -22.07 -4.59 19.95
CA ASN A 129 -22.70 -3.42 19.34
C ASN A 129 -22.62 -3.39 17.80
N TRP A 130 -21.93 -4.36 17.18
CA TRP A 130 -21.79 -4.44 15.72
C TRP A 130 -23.16 -4.49 15.02
N LEU A 131 -24.08 -5.32 15.52
CA LEU A 131 -25.44 -5.44 14.98
C LEU A 131 -26.23 -4.11 15.05
N THR A 132 -25.90 -3.24 16.01
CA THR A 132 -26.51 -1.91 16.15
C THR A 132 -25.94 -0.90 15.15
N ILE A 133 -24.64 -0.96 14.85
CA ILE A 133 -23.95 -0.07 13.89
C ILE A 133 -24.31 -0.43 12.44
N LYS A 134 -24.63 -1.71 12.17
CA LYS A 134 -25.06 -2.26 10.87
C LYS A 134 -26.19 -1.48 10.20
N ARG A 135 -26.97 -0.71 10.98
CA ARG A 135 -28.15 0.05 10.50
C ARG A 135 -27.83 1.44 9.94
N THR A 136 -26.59 1.91 10.02
CA THR A 136 -26.28 3.35 9.77
C THR A 136 -25.14 3.57 8.76
N GLN A 137 -24.37 2.55 8.40
CA GLN A 137 -23.25 2.71 7.46
C GLN A 137 -23.57 2.10 6.10
N GLU A 138 -24.13 2.90 5.21
CA GLU A 138 -24.02 2.65 3.77
C GLU A 138 -22.56 2.85 3.34
N MET A 139 -22.15 2.29 2.19
CA MET A 139 -20.85 2.63 1.63
C MET A 139 -20.71 4.16 1.57
N PRO A 140 -19.57 4.74 2.01
CA PRO A 140 -19.31 6.14 1.72
C PRO A 140 -19.48 6.34 0.20
N SER A 141 -20.13 7.44 -0.18
CA SER A 141 -20.51 7.74 -1.56
C SER A 141 -19.38 7.41 -2.53
N ASN A 142 -19.73 6.94 -3.74
CA ASN A 142 -18.86 6.36 -4.79
C ASN A 142 -17.78 7.32 -5.36
N VAL A 143 -17.40 8.34 -4.59
CA VAL A 143 -16.29 9.24 -4.83
C VAL A 143 -15.00 8.43 -4.69
N PRO A 144 -14.21 8.28 -5.75
CA PRO A 144 -12.91 7.64 -5.63
C PRO A 144 -12.05 8.48 -4.68
N MET A 145 -11.80 7.97 -3.47
CA MET A 145 -10.90 8.62 -2.49
C MET A 145 -9.47 8.74 -3.04
N ASN A 146 -9.13 7.96 -4.07
CA ASN A 146 -7.83 7.98 -4.70
C ASN A 146 -8.00 8.03 -6.23
N THR A 147 -7.70 9.18 -6.84
CA THR A 147 -7.69 9.32 -8.30
C THR A 147 -6.37 8.77 -8.82
N LYS A 148 -6.41 7.64 -9.54
CA LYS A 148 -5.22 7.09 -10.20
C LYS A 148 -4.65 8.14 -11.16
N LYS A 149 -3.38 8.48 -11.00
CA LYS A 149 -2.66 9.28 -12.00
C LYS A 149 -2.55 8.48 -13.29
N THR A 150 -2.70 9.17 -14.41
CA THR A 150 -2.57 8.57 -15.73
C THR A 150 -1.15 8.07 -15.98
N VAL A 151 -0.99 7.04 -16.82
CA VAL A 151 0.33 6.48 -17.19
C VAL A 151 1.24 7.55 -17.81
N LEU A 152 0.67 8.45 -18.61
CA LEU A 152 1.40 9.59 -19.21
C LEU A 152 1.93 10.54 -18.13
N LEU A 153 1.06 10.94 -17.18
CA LEU A 153 1.46 11.81 -16.09
C LEU A 153 2.52 11.13 -15.21
N GLN A 154 2.40 9.83 -14.95
CA GLN A 154 3.41 9.07 -14.20
C GLN A 154 4.74 9.01 -14.96
N SER A 155 4.71 8.83 -16.28
CA SER A 155 5.92 8.83 -17.10
C SER A 155 6.62 10.19 -17.09
N PHE A 156 5.86 11.28 -17.15
CA PHE A 156 6.39 12.64 -17.05
C PHE A 156 6.94 12.95 -15.66
N ASN A 157 6.19 12.63 -14.60
CA ASN A 157 6.62 12.80 -13.21
C ASN A 157 7.93 12.06 -12.93
N ARG A 158 8.08 10.83 -13.44
CA ARG A 158 9.30 10.04 -13.30
C ARG A 158 10.54 10.77 -13.84
N VAL A 159 10.43 11.39 -15.02
CA VAL A 159 11.53 12.15 -15.63
C VAL A 159 11.84 13.40 -14.81
N LEU A 160 10.79 14.16 -14.44
CA LEU A 160 10.97 15.35 -13.60
C LEU A 160 11.61 15.03 -12.25
N ASN A 161 11.19 13.94 -11.62
CA ASN A 161 11.74 13.50 -10.35
C ASN A 161 13.24 13.23 -10.46
N GLY A 162 13.67 12.51 -11.50
CA GLY A 162 15.07 12.14 -11.71
C GLY A 162 15.99 13.34 -12.02
N CYS A 163 15.45 14.38 -12.66
CA CYS A 163 16.22 15.57 -13.01
C CYS A 163 16.23 16.62 -11.88
N PHE A 164 15.10 16.81 -11.20
CA PHE A 164 14.86 18.01 -10.40
C PHE A 164 14.44 17.75 -8.95
N TYR A 165 14.17 16.51 -8.53
CA TYR A 165 13.73 16.24 -7.15
C TYR A 165 14.63 15.23 -6.45
N ARG A 166 15.60 15.75 -5.71
CA ARG A 166 16.55 14.97 -4.93
C ARG A 166 15.91 14.55 -3.60
N ASN A 167 15.72 13.26 -3.43
CA ASN A 167 15.16 12.64 -2.23
C ASN A 167 15.73 11.23 -2.03
N GLN A 168 15.22 10.49 -1.04
CA GLN A 168 15.64 9.11 -0.77
C GLN A 168 15.38 8.13 -1.93
N LEU A 169 14.43 8.44 -2.81
CA LEU A 169 14.04 7.64 -3.98
C LEU A 169 14.75 8.07 -5.29
N SER A 170 15.32 9.27 -5.34
CA SER A 170 15.92 9.93 -6.51
C SER A 170 17.16 10.72 -6.09
N ASN A 171 18.19 10.04 -5.56
CA ASN A 171 19.34 10.71 -4.94
C ASN A 171 20.27 11.45 -5.93
N SER A 172 20.13 11.21 -7.24
CA SER A 172 20.97 11.80 -8.29
C SER A 172 20.43 13.11 -8.89
N ALA A 173 19.26 13.59 -8.45
CA ALA A 173 18.64 14.78 -9.01
C ALA A 173 19.34 16.08 -8.58
N MET A 174 19.16 17.14 -9.37
CA MET A 174 19.95 18.37 -9.25
C MET A 174 19.54 19.27 -8.06
N PHE A 175 18.29 19.19 -7.59
CA PHE A 175 17.77 20.10 -6.57
C PHE A 175 17.04 19.35 -5.46
N GLU A 176 17.22 19.77 -4.21
CA GLU A 176 16.57 19.17 -3.02
C GLU A 176 15.14 19.70 -2.78
N PHE A 177 14.69 20.70 -3.55
CA PHE A 177 13.43 21.39 -3.27
C PHE A 177 12.18 20.69 -3.86
N GLN A 178 11.11 20.59 -3.05
CA GLN A 178 9.77 20.14 -3.44
C GLN A 178 8.96 21.19 -4.23
N VAL A 179 9.51 21.81 -5.28
CA VAL A 179 8.75 22.81 -6.07
C VAL A 179 7.79 22.15 -7.07
N ILE A 180 8.08 20.91 -7.45
CA ILE A 180 7.41 20.17 -8.53
C ILE A 180 5.93 19.82 -8.28
N PRO A 181 5.46 19.49 -7.05
CA PRO A 181 4.06 19.11 -6.81
C PRO A 181 3.03 20.18 -7.26
N LYS A 182 3.39 21.48 -7.17
CA LYS A 182 2.51 22.58 -7.59
C LYS A 182 2.39 22.68 -9.11
N LEU A 183 3.47 22.40 -9.85
CA LEU A 183 3.45 22.41 -11.32
C LEU A 183 2.68 21.20 -11.87
N ILE A 184 2.87 20.02 -11.28
CA ILE A 184 2.19 18.77 -11.67
C ILE A 184 0.67 18.91 -11.54
N ARG A 185 0.17 19.57 -10.48
CA ARG A 185 -1.27 19.83 -10.31
C ARG A 185 -1.87 20.70 -11.43
N ARG A 186 -1.08 21.56 -12.08
CA ARG A 186 -1.56 22.41 -13.18
C ARG A 186 -1.67 21.67 -14.51
N ILE A 187 -0.88 20.62 -14.73
CA ILE A 187 -0.86 19.83 -15.98
C ILE A 187 -1.76 18.58 -15.93
N ASP A 188 -2.14 18.11 -14.75
CA ASP A 188 -3.06 16.97 -14.55
C ASP A 188 -4.31 17.01 -15.46
N PRO A 189 -5.08 18.13 -15.57
CA PRO A 189 -6.27 18.17 -16.43
C PRO A 189 -5.96 17.93 -17.92
N LEU A 190 -4.82 18.42 -18.42
CA LEU A 190 -4.40 18.19 -19.81
C LEU A 190 -4.02 16.73 -20.05
N THR A 191 -3.32 16.11 -19.10
CA THR A 191 -2.94 14.70 -19.23
C THR A 191 -4.14 13.77 -19.19
N ARG A 192 -5.18 14.09 -18.42
CA ARG A 192 -6.44 13.33 -18.39
C ARG A 192 -7.21 13.41 -19.71
N ALA A 193 -7.15 14.56 -20.40
CA ALA A 193 -7.77 14.75 -21.70
C ALA A 193 -7.05 13.99 -22.83
N LEU A 194 -5.72 13.84 -22.72
CA LEU A 194 -4.87 13.17 -23.70
C LEU A 194 -4.73 11.66 -23.48
N THR A 195 -5.07 11.17 -22.29
CA THR A 195 -5.09 9.72 -22.06
C THR A 195 -6.27 9.05 -22.79
N PRO A 196 -6.02 8.04 -23.64
CA PRO A 196 -7.09 7.24 -24.19
C PRO A 196 -7.84 6.53 -23.04
N LYS A 197 -9.18 6.51 -23.10
CA LYS A 197 -10.06 5.92 -22.07
C LYS A 197 -10.01 4.38 -21.99
N PHE A 198 -9.04 3.75 -22.63
CA PHE A 198 -8.89 2.30 -22.65
C PHE A 198 -7.61 1.93 -21.90
N LEU A 199 -7.73 1.75 -20.58
CA LEU A 199 -6.91 0.91 -19.68
C LEU A 199 -7.34 1.13 -18.22
#